data_AF-A0A8J2Q242-F1
#
_entry.id   AF-A0A8J2Q242-F1
#
_cell.length_a   1.000
_cell.length_b   1.000
_cell.length_c   1.000
_cell.angle_alpha   90.00
_cell.angle_beta   90.00
_cell.angle_gamma   90.00
#
_symmetry.space_group_name_H-M   'P 1'
#
loop_
_entity.id
_entity.type
_entity.pdbx_description
1 polymer ?
#
loop_
_entity_poly.entity_id
_entity_poly.type
_entity_poly.pdbx_seq_one_letter_code
_entity_poly.pdbx_strand_id
1 'polypeptide(L)'
;MTSEVDCRRGAHVNPDIFKLENKPKNILCHEIGAGSRCLKCDCPGLDLHYWRKMCKVCSCRMDDHDVILPKNMDHGQIVIGRLFDFIPEFESKLRLHPPSPSLPNSKKAYHVPNTKLEKILESMYNVRLEDTKEKNKMSEYTWVPTTDRALAEKYFSALPESERPIADTEGALYRRHKLQHQLPHHDSDASAAKSLKTELDRKEHAKYVNTVKEKIVGVGRLIEFSEMNTLNDSWKTAEPGSHGVGSTGLQDNYGECQFCHKNLQVGEVAVVTDHGSPNEMWHVNCFKCHICNQRLVDLLYFYKNGVYYCGRHFGDSVYPRCSGCDELIFSKEYTFAEDKSWHLDHFCCFGCDMQLGGHRYMMKDEQPYCFNCYMERHAKTCRFCLIKIAPDQQRISLKDLHWHAGDDCFRCRYCSKVLLNQRFIVKNEEVFCSSECKRSFLA
;
A
#
# COMPACT_ATOMS: atom_id res chain seq x y z
N MET A 1 0.17 -41.83 -70.07
CA MET A 1 -1.00 -41.18 -69.44
C MET A 1 -0.53 -40.61 -68.11
N THR A 2 -0.15 -39.34 -68.13
CA THR A 2 0.27 -38.53 -66.99
C THR A 2 -0.98 -37.96 -66.33
N SER A 3 -1.28 -38.36 -65.11
CA SER A 3 -2.34 -37.74 -64.29
C SER A 3 -1.73 -37.22 -63.00
N GLU A 4 -1.72 -35.90 -62.91
CA GLU A 4 -1.22 -35.06 -61.83
C GLU A 4 -2.01 -35.30 -60.52
N VAL A 5 -1.30 -35.46 -59.40
CA VAL A 5 -1.88 -35.31 -58.06
C VAL A 5 -1.49 -33.93 -57.55
N ASP A 6 -2.50 -33.09 -57.45
CA ASP A 6 -2.45 -31.68 -57.06
C ASP A 6 -2.07 -31.54 -55.57
N CYS A 7 -0.79 -31.25 -55.29
CA CYS A 7 -0.31 -30.89 -53.95
C CYS A 7 -0.71 -29.45 -53.61
N ARG A 8 -1.98 -29.22 -53.23
CA ARG A 8 -2.44 -27.90 -52.79
C ARG A 8 -2.19 -27.66 -51.31
N ARG A 9 -1.33 -26.66 -51.09
CA ARG A 9 -1.36 -25.66 -50.00
C ARG A 9 -0.91 -26.16 -48.63
N GLY A 10 0.40 -26.21 -48.44
CA GLY A 10 0.97 -25.91 -47.13
C GLY A 10 0.43 -24.55 -46.66
N ALA A 11 -0.14 -24.51 -45.46
CA ALA A 11 -0.59 -23.28 -44.84
C ALA A 11 0.61 -22.33 -44.74
N HIS A 12 0.62 -21.26 -45.54
CA HIS A 12 1.53 -20.15 -45.35
C HIS A 12 1.19 -19.53 -43.99
N VAL A 13 1.92 -19.93 -42.95
CA VAL A 13 1.89 -19.25 -41.66
C VAL A 13 2.41 -17.84 -41.95
N ASN A 14 1.61 -16.83 -41.62
CA ASN A 14 2.03 -15.44 -41.79
C ASN A 14 3.38 -15.24 -41.05
N PRO A 15 4.47 -14.87 -41.74
CA PRO A 15 5.79 -14.71 -41.12
C PRO A 15 5.80 -13.62 -40.04
N ASP A 16 4.76 -12.78 -39.98
CA ASP A 16 4.57 -11.76 -38.96
C ASP A 16 3.81 -12.27 -37.71
N ILE A 17 3.39 -13.54 -37.64
CA ILE A 17 2.70 -14.08 -36.46
C ILE A 17 3.61 -14.08 -35.23
N PHE A 18 4.91 -14.37 -35.42
CA PHE A 18 5.96 -14.27 -34.40
C PHE A 18 6.29 -12.81 -34.01
N LYS A 19 5.83 -11.82 -34.79
CA LYS A 19 5.94 -10.40 -34.44
C LYS A 19 4.79 -9.95 -33.52
N LEU A 20 3.70 -10.72 -33.42
CA LEU A 20 2.62 -10.47 -32.45
C LEU A 20 2.99 -10.95 -31.04
N GLU A 21 3.77 -12.02 -30.91
CA GLU A 21 4.29 -12.49 -29.61
C GLU A 21 5.33 -11.52 -29.01
N ASN A 22 6.01 -10.75 -29.86
CA ASN A 22 7.01 -9.74 -29.47
C ASN A 22 6.45 -8.32 -29.25
N LYS A 23 5.13 -8.12 -29.36
CA LYS A 23 4.52 -6.87 -28.88
C LYS A 23 4.53 -6.90 -27.35
N PRO A 24 4.90 -5.79 -26.67
CA PRO A 24 4.72 -5.71 -25.22
C PRO A 24 3.26 -6.00 -24.93
N LYS A 25 3.00 -7.14 -24.28
CA LYS A 25 1.65 -7.45 -23.81
C LYS A 25 1.25 -6.32 -22.89
N ASN A 26 0.15 -5.64 -23.21
CA ASN A 26 -0.46 -4.70 -22.29
C ASN A 26 -0.94 -5.53 -21.09
N ILE A 27 -0.12 -5.59 -20.04
CA ILE A 27 -0.49 -6.26 -18.80
C ILE A 27 -1.61 -5.42 -18.21
N LEU A 28 -2.78 -6.02 -18.03
CA LEU A 28 -3.88 -5.32 -17.38
C LEU A 28 -3.44 -5.02 -15.96
N CYS A 29 -3.76 -3.84 -15.44
CA CYS A 29 -3.27 -3.43 -14.12
C CYS A 29 -3.68 -4.41 -12.98
N HIS A 30 -4.75 -5.20 -13.14
CA HIS A 30 -5.14 -6.24 -12.17
C HIS A 30 -4.36 -7.57 -12.33
N GLU A 31 -3.58 -7.72 -13.40
CA GLU A 31 -2.67 -8.85 -13.63
C GLU A 31 -1.25 -8.54 -13.13
N ILE A 32 -0.96 -7.29 -12.78
CA ILE A 32 0.33 -6.91 -12.19
C ILE A 32 0.48 -7.61 -10.85
N GLY A 33 1.51 -8.46 -10.75
CA GLY A 33 1.79 -9.23 -9.56
C GLY A 33 0.91 -10.47 -9.38
N ALA A 34 0.07 -10.85 -10.35
CA ALA A 34 -0.73 -12.06 -10.26
C ALA A 34 0.14 -13.29 -9.92
N GLY A 35 -0.28 -14.08 -8.94
CA GLY A 35 0.47 -15.22 -8.43
C GLY A 35 1.58 -14.90 -7.43
N SER A 36 1.85 -13.62 -7.12
CA SER A 36 2.90 -13.24 -6.17
C SER A 36 2.62 -13.81 -4.78
N ARG A 37 3.66 -14.35 -4.13
CA ARG A 37 3.57 -14.95 -2.79
C ARG A 37 3.11 -13.91 -1.77
N CYS A 38 2.16 -14.28 -0.92
CA CYS A 38 1.78 -13.44 0.22
C CYS A 38 2.83 -13.54 1.33
N LEU A 39 3.17 -12.40 1.93
CA LEU A 39 4.15 -12.30 3.01
C LEU A 39 3.49 -12.45 4.40
N LYS A 40 2.16 -12.45 4.48
CA LYS A 40 1.39 -12.54 5.71
C LYS A 40 0.68 -13.88 5.93
N CYS A 41 0.44 -14.64 4.87
CA CYS A 41 -0.30 -15.90 4.93
C CYS A 41 0.13 -16.88 3.83
N ASP A 42 -0.32 -18.13 3.95
CA ASP A 42 -0.04 -19.19 2.98
C ASP A 42 -1.18 -19.31 1.94
N CYS A 43 -1.35 -18.28 1.12
CA CYS A 43 -2.31 -18.30 0.01
C CYS A 43 -1.63 -18.72 -1.31
N PRO A 44 -2.36 -19.32 -2.27
CA PRO A 44 -1.81 -19.75 -3.57
C PRO A 44 -1.11 -18.66 -4.40
N GLY A 45 -1.34 -17.39 -4.08
CA GLY A 45 -0.73 -16.24 -4.73
C GLY A 45 -1.71 -15.08 -4.82
N LEU A 46 -1.21 -13.90 -5.20
CA LEU A 46 -2.03 -12.72 -5.39
C LEU A 46 -3.04 -12.94 -6.53
N ASP A 47 -4.32 -12.79 -6.23
CA ASP A 47 -5.39 -12.69 -7.23
C ASP A 47 -6.21 -11.42 -6.96
N LEU A 48 -6.05 -10.41 -7.82
CA LEU A 48 -6.71 -9.11 -7.67
C LEU A 48 -8.04 -9.06 -8.39
N HIS A 49 -8.98 -8.32 -7.80
CA HIS A 49 -10.21 -7.94 -8.48
C HIS A 49 -9.95 -6.79 -9.45
N TYR A 50 -10.84 -6.59 -10.43
CA TYR A 50 -10.63 -5.54 -11.43
C TYR A 50 -10.49 -4.13 -10.82
N TRP A 51 -11.11 -3.92 -9.64
CA TRP A 51 -11.05 -2.67 -8.86
C TRP A 51 -10.50 -2.79 -7.43
N ARG A 52 -10.47 -3.98 -6.81
CA ARG A 52 -9.94 -4.14 -5.43
C ARG A 52 -8.43 -4.30 -5.48
N LYS A 53 -7.71 -3.62 -4.58
CA LYS A 53 -6.27 -3.84 -4.34
C LYS A 53 -6.01 -4.85 -3.22
N MET A 54 -7.02 -5.67 -2.94
CA MET A 54 -6.98 -6.77 -1.99
C MET A 54 -7.01 -8.09 -2.75
N CYS A 55 -6.20 -9.04 -2.32
CA CYS A 55 -6.25 -10.41 -2.82
C CYS A 55 -7.63 -11.01 -2.52
N LYS A 56 -8.30 -11.55 -3.55
CA LYS A 56 -9.60 -12.22 -3.38
C LYS A 56 -9.51 -13.51 -2.57
N VAL A 57 -8.32 -14.09 -2.48
CA VAL A 57 -8.11 -15.37 -1.79
C VAL A 57 -7.83 -15.18 -0.30
N CYS A 58 -6.96 -14.23 0.06
CA CYS A 58 -6.53 -14.04 1.45
C CYS A 58 -6.90 -12.69 2.06
N SER A 59 -7.53 -11.79 1.31
CA SER A 59 -7.85 -10.43 1.77
C SER A 59 -6.65 -9.63 2.27
N CYS A 60 -5.42 -9.98 1.86
CA CYS A 60 -4.22 -9.15 2.09
C CYS A 60 -4.09 -8.09 0.99
N ARG A 61 -3.44 -6.96 1.27
CA ARG A 61 -3.23 -5.90 0.27
C ARG A 61 -2.24 -6.35 -0.79
N MET A 62 -2.30 -5.79 -2.00
CA MET A 62 -1.34 -6.10 -3.07
C MET A 62 0.13 -5.97 -2.65
N ASP A 63 0.46 -4.95 -1.87
CA ASP A 63 1.81 -4.74 -1.35
C ASP A 63 2.16 -5.71 -0.21
N ASP A 64 1.21 -6.40 0.42
CA ASP A 64 1.49 -7.54 1.30
C ASP A 64 1.89 -8.81 0.52
N HIS A 65 1.98 -8.72 -0.80
CA HIS A 65 2.53 -9.75 -1.67
C HIS A 65 3.84 -9.28 -2.30
N ASP A 66 4.68 -10.25 -2.65
CA ASP A 66 6.00 -9.99 -3.23
C ASP A 66 5.92 -9.59 -4.72
N VAL A 67 5.20 -8.49 -5.01
CA VAL A 67 4.91 -8.02 -6.37
C VAL A 67 6.13 -7.32 -6.96
N ILE A 68 6.62 -7.88 -8.08
CA ILE A 68 7.69 -7.29 -8.89
C ILE A 68 7.07 -6.58 -10.09
N LEU A 69 7.37 -5.29 -10.26
CA LEU A 69 6.89 -4.51 -11.41
C LEU A 69 7.57 -4.96 -12.70
N PRO A 70 6.87 -4.87 -13.86
CA PRO A 70 7.48 -5.17 -15.16
C PRO A 70 8.75 -4.37 -15.40
N LYS A 71 9.77 -4.99 -16.03
CA LYS A 71 11.11 -4.42 -16.29
C LYS A 71 12.00 -4.23 -15.06
N ASN A 72 11.71 -4.87 -13.92
CA ASN A 72 12.51 -4.78 -12.69
C ASN A 72 12.73 -3.34 -12.18
N MET A 73 11.84 -2.40 -12.52
CA MET A 73 11.96 -1.03 -12.01
C MET A 73 11.64 -0.98 -10.51
N ASP A 74 12.46 -0.27 -9.74
CA ASP A 74 12.18 -0.02 -8.33
C ASP A 74 10.97 0.94 -8.21
N HIS A 75 9.94 0.51 -7.47
CA HIS A 75 8.75 1.31 -7.18
C HIS A 75 9.13 2.67 -6.59
N GLY A 76 10.17 2.70 -5.74
CA GLY A 76 10.69 3.95 -5.17
C GLY A 76 11.16 4.91 -6.23
N GLN A 77 11.92 4.47 -7.24
CA GLN A 77 12.49 5.38 -8.25
C GLN A 77 11.41 6.08 -9.09
N ILE A 78 10.36 5.34 -9.45
CA ILE A 78 9.24 5.90 -10.22
C ILE A 78 8.54 6.99 -9.39
N VAL A 79 8.20 6.70 -8.14
CA VAL A 79 7.44 7.63 -7.31
C VAL A 79 8.31 8.83 -6.88
N ILE A 80 9.54 8.58 -6.45
CA ILE A 80 10.48 9.62 -6.03
C ILE A 80 10.84 10.53 -7.21
N GLY A 81 11.17 9.95 -8.36
CA GLY A 81 11.45 10.73 -9.57
C GLY A 81 10.27 11.62 -9.96
N ARG A 82 9.02 11.18 -9.75
CA ARG A 82 7.81 11.98 -9.99
C ARG A 82 7.63 13.08 -8.98
N LEU A 83 7.94 12.85 -7.71
CA LEU A 83 7.81 13.85 -6.65
C LEU A 83 8.79 15.01 -6.84
N PHE A 84 10.00 14.76 -7.33
CA PHE A 84 11.04 15.78 -7.49
C PHE A 84 11.33 16.16 -8.95
N ASP A 85 10.45 15.79 -9.88
CA ASP A 85 10.48 16.16 -11.31
C ASP A 85 11.81 15.85 -12.04
N PHE A 86 12.57 14.87 -11.56
CA PHE A 86 13.82 14.40 -12.20
C PHE A 86 13.57 13.50 -13.43
N ILE A 87 12.30 13.36 -13.85
CA ILE A 87 11.84 12.37 -14.82
C ILE A 87 12.02 12.71 -16.32
N PRO A 88 11.95 13.97 -16.80
CA PRO A 88 12.01 14.23 -18.23
C PRO A 88 13.30 13.69 -18.92
N GLU A 89 14.43 13.66 -18.22
CA GLU A 89 15.70 13.09 -18.71
C GLU A 89 15.75 11.55 -18.62
N PHE A 90 14.92 10.94 -17.77
CA PHE A 90 14.83 9.51 -17.53
C PHE A 90 13.80 8.83 -18.47
N GLU A 91 12.61 9.42 -18.61
CA GLU A 91 11.55 8.92 -19.50
C GLU A 91 11.87 9.15 -20.98
N SER A 92 12.60 10.22 -21.34
CA SER A 92 13.07 10.43 -22.72
C SER A 92 14.01 9.31 -23.20
N LYS A 93 14.71 8.64 -22.28
CA LYS A 93 15.52 7.44 -22.55
C LYS A 93 14.71 6.14 -22.56
N LEU A 94 13.49 6.13 -22.02
CA LEU A 94 12.63 4.94 -21.87
C LEU A 94 11.53 4.79 -22.94
N ARG A 95 11.38 5.74 -23.89
CA ARG A 95 10.38 5.74 -24.99
C ARG A 95 9.03 5.11 -24.59
N LEU A 96 8.30 5.75 -23.68
CA LEU A 96 6.90 5.42 -23.37
C LEU A 96 5.92 6.39 -24.06
N HIS A 97 6.09 6.64 -25.36
CA HIS A 97 5.04 7.29 -26.16
C HIS A 97 4.44 6.30 -27.17
N PRO A 98 3.12 6.32 -27.42
CA PRO A 98 2.57 5.73 -28.63
C PRO A 98 3.12 6.52 -29.84
N PRO A 99 3.37 5.87 -31.00
CA PRO A 99 3.91 6.58 -32.15
C PRO A 99 2.82 7.49 -32.71
N SER A 100 3.06 8.81 -32.71
CA SER A 100 2.39 9.71 -33.64
C SER A 100 3.29 9.96 -34.85
N PRO A 101 2.70 10.15 -36.05
CA PRO A 101 3.41 10.00 -37.31
C PRO A 101 4.14 11.28 -37.74
N SER A 102 5.30 11.06 -38.38
CA SER A 102 6.08 11.96 -39.25
C SER A 102 6.81 13.18 -38.65
N LEU A 103 8.15 13.08 -38.72
CA LEU A 103 9.19 14.14 -38.81
C LEU A 103 9.12 14.88 -40.19
N PRO A 104 9.92 15.93 -40.51
CA PRO A 104 11.15 16.44 -39.84
C PRO A 104 11.32 17.98 -39.77
N ASN A 105 12.18 18.49 -38.86
CA ASN A 105 13.47 19.12 -39.22
C ASN A 105 14.17 19.86 -38.06
N SER A 106 15.49 19.60 -37.95
CA SER A 106 16.59 20.58 -37.75
C SER A 106 16.62 21.37 -36.42
N LYS A 107 17.70 21.46 -35.62
CA LYS A 107 19.14 21.23 -35.80
C LYS A 107 19.84 21.40 -34.43
N LYS A 108 20.94 20.65 -34.23
CA LYS A 108 22.06 20.83 -33.26
C LYS A 108 21.68 20.55 -31.79
N ALA A 109 22.31 19.59 -31.13
CA ALA A 109 23.72 19.69 -30.73
C ALA A 109 24.42 18.31 -30.52
N TYR A 110 25.58 18.19 -31.18
CA TYR A 110 26.79 17.36 -30.95
C TYR A 110 26.71 15.85 -30.62
N HIS A 111 27.31 15.08 -31.53
CA HIS A 111 27.86 13.74 -31.30
C HIS A 111 29.38 13.81 -31.46
N VAL A 112 30.15 13.26 -30.52
CA VAL A 112 31.38 12.48 -30.78
C VAL A 112 31.46 11.32 -29.75
N PRO A 113 31.86 10.09 -30.16
CA PRO A 113 31.82 8.84 -29.37
C PRO A 113 33.15 8.61 -28.61
N ASN A 114 33.33 7.69 -27.66
CA ASN A 114 33.23 6.24 -27.83
C ASN A 114 33.56 5.49 -26.50
N THR A 115 33.02 4.28 -26.36
CA THR A 115 33.34 3.14 -25.45
C THR A 115 33.20 3.23 -23.93
N LYS A 116 33.26 4.40 -23.25
CA LYS A 116 32.98 4.47 -21.78
C LYS A 116 31.47 4.44 -21.45
N LEU A 117 30.63 4.79 -22.42
CA LEU A 117 29.16 4.73 -22.39
C LEU A 117 28.61 3.30 -22.47
N GLU A 118 29.43 2.33 -22.85
CA GLU A 118 29.07 0.90 -22.81
C GLU A 118 29.24 0.31 -21.39
N LYS A 119 30.04 0.94 -20.50
CA LYS A 119 30.01 0.69 -19.04
C LYS A 119 28.82 1.38 -18.33
N ILE A 120 28.09 2.26 -19.02
CA ILE A 120 27.06 3.15 -18.45
C ILE A 120 25.67 2.46 -18.32
N LEU A 121 25.56 1.15 -18.58
CA LEU A 121 24.29 0.40 -18.58
C LEU A 121 24.25 -0.84 -17.66
N GLU A 122 25.35 -1.22 -16.99
CA GLU A 122 25.54 -2.61 -16.49
C GLU A 122 25.12 -2.93 -15.02
N SER A 123 24.56 -2.03 -14.20
CA SER A 123 23.99 -2.42 -12.87
C SER A 123 22.92 -1.48 -12.27
N MET A 124 22.20 -0.76 -13.13
CA MET A 124 21.81 0.66 -13.07
C MET A 124 21.28 1.37 -11.80
N TYR A 125 21.11 0.76 -10.61
CA TYR A 125 20.96 1.54 -9.35
C TYR A 125 21.48 0.85 -8.10
N ASN A 126 22.03 -0.36 -8.21
CA ASN A 126 22.66 -0.98 -7.07
C ASN A 126 24.06 -0.41 -6.85
N VAL A 127 24.36 0.04 -5.63
CA VAL A 127 25.67 0.60 -5.28
C VAL A 127 26.45 -0.42 -4.47
N ARG A 128 27.69 -0.68 -4.89
CA ARG A 128 28.58 -1.58 -4.18
C ARG A 128 29.39 -0.81 -3.13
N LEU A 129 29.27 -1.24 -1.88
CA LEU A 129 30.00 -0.71 -0.73
C LEU A 129 30.90 -1.81 -0.15
N GLU A 130 32.06 -1.44 0.41
CA GLU A 130 32.96 -2.39 1.07
C GLU A 130 32.56 -2.57 2.52
N ASP A 131 32.67 -3.80 3.01
CA ASP A 131 32.40 -4.12 4.41
C ASP A 131 33.54 -3.58 5.30
N THR A 132 33.18 -2.87 6.36
CA THR A 132 34.14 -2.30 7.32
C THR A 132 34.72 -3.36 8.26
N LYS A 133 33.99 -4.47 8.49
CA LYS A 133 34.45 -5.60 9.32
C LYS A 133 35.30 -6.59 8.53
N GLU A 134 35.03 -6.74 7.23
CA GLU A 134 35.70 -7.68 6.35
C GLU A 134 36.33 -6.97 5.14
N LYS A 135 37.59 -6.54 5.27
CA LYS A 135 38.34 -5.95 4.16
C LYS A 135 38.27 -6.86 2.93
N ASN A 136 37.88 -6.29 1.78
CA ASN A 136 37.65 -6.93 0.46
C ASN A 136 36.27 -7.58 0.22
N LYS A 137 35.32 -7.54 1.16
CA LYS A 137 33.94 -7.95 0.88
C LYS A 137 33.13 -6.79 0.35
N MET A 138 32.53 -6.96 -0.83
CA MET A 138 31.67 -5.97 -1.47
C MET A 138 30.21 -6.38 -1.33
N SER A 139 29.37 -5.51 -0.77
CA SER A 139 27.93 -5.70 -0.69
C SER A 139 27.22 -4.79 -1.67
N GLU A 140 26.26 -5.34 -2.40
CA GLU A 140 25.48 -4.61 -3.40
C GLU A 140 24.17 -4.12 -2.76
N TYR A 141 23.95 -2.80 -2.71
CA TYR A 141 22.78 -2.19 -2.07
C TYR A 141 21.78 -1.72 -3.12
N THR A 142 20.49 -2.01 -2.95
CA THR A 142 19.41 -1.58 -3.87
C THR A 142 19.09 -0.09 -3.79
N TRP A 143 19.59 0.59 -2.77
CA TRP A 143 19.51 2.03 -2.60
C TRP A 143 20.58 2.50 -1.63
N VAL A 144 21.10 3.71 -1.86
CA VAL A 144 22.01 4.40 -0.94
C VAL A 144 21.59 5.87 -0.78
N PRO A 145 21.77 6.45 0.42
CA PRO A 145 21.52 7.87 0.62
C PRO A 145 22.48 8.72 -0.22
N THR A 146 22.01 9.90 -0.65
CA THR A 146 22.81 10.87 -1.41
C THR A 146 23.82 11.57 -0.49
N THR A 147 24.92 10.88 -0.18
CA THR A 147 26.01 11.37 0.67
C THR A 147 27.34 10.70 0.29
N ASP A 148 28.43 11.05 0.95
CA ASP A 148 29.71 10.38 0.76
C ASP A 148 29.67 8.94 1.27
N ARG A 149 30.58 8.12 0.77
CA ARG A 149 30.61 6.69 1.03
C ARG A 149 30.75 6.35 2.52
N ALA A 150 31.58 7.10 3.26
CA ALA A 150 31.81 6.82 4.67
C ALA A 150 30.56 7.12 5.51
N LEU A 151 29.86 8.22 5.21
CA LEU A 151 28.63 8.56 5.91
C LEU A 151 27.48 7.58 5.59
N ALA A 152 27.39 7.12 4.34
CA ALA A 152 26.44 6.08 3.93
C ALA A 152 26.69 4.75 4.66
N GLU A 153 27.95 4.33 4.80
CA GLU A 153 28.32 3.11 5.54
C GLU A 153 27.97 3.21 7.04
N LYS A 154 28.24 4.37 7.67
CA LYS A 154 27.83 4.62 9.05
C LYS A 154 26.30 4.60 9.21
N TYR A 155 25.56 5.17 8.25
CA TYR A 155 24.09 5.12 8.23
C TYR A 155 23.57 3.68 8.19
N PHE A 156 24.06 2.84 7.29
CA PHE A 156 23.62 1.44 7.21
C PHE A 156 24.01 0.65 8.47
N SER A 157 25.17 0.95 9.06
CA SER A 157 25.61 0.34 10.32
C SER A 157 24.67 0.68 11.48
N ALA A 158 24.05 1.86 11.48
CA ALA A 158 23.06 2.26 12.47
C ALA A 158 21.70 1.55 12.29
N LEU A 159 21.41 0.98 11.12
CA LEU A 159 20.17 0.24 10.87
C LEU A 159 20.26 -1.23 11.33
N PRO A 160 19.13 -1.84 11.75
CA PRO A 160 19.04 -3.29 11.94
C PRO A 160 19.44 -4.05 10.67
N GLU A 161 20.18 -5.16 10.81
CA GLU A 161 20.69 -5.94 9.67
C GLU A 161 19.57 -6.40 8.73
N SER A 162 18.43 -6.83 9.29
CA SER A 162 17.25 -7.25 8.55
C SER A 162 16.52 -6.12 7.80
N GLU A 163 16.90 -4.85 8.02
CA GLU A 163 16.30 -3.68 7.35
C GLU A 163 17.26 -3.01 6.36
N ARG A 164 18.50 -3.52 6.21
CA ARG A 164 19.48 -2.95 5.29
C ARG A 164 19.13 -3.34 3.85
N PRO A 165 19.08 -2.40 2.89
CA PRO A 165 18.63 -2.68 1.53
C PRO A 165 19.73 -3.32 0.69
N ILE A 166 20.26 -4.46 1.14
CA ILE A 166 21.27 -5.26 0.42
C ILE A 166 20.52 -6.13 -0.60
N ALA A 167 20.96 -6.11 -1.86
CA ALA A 167 20.38 -6.89 -2.94
C ALA A 167 20.23 -8.37 -2.54
N ASP A 168 19.10 -8.96 -2.93
CA ASP A 168 18.75 -10.35 -2.67
C ASP A 168 18.65 -10.75 -1.18
N THR A 169 18.46 -9.78 -0.27
CA THR A 169 18.22 -10.03 1.16
C THR A 169 16.80 -9.64 1.61
N GLU A 170 16.40 -10.11 2.79
CA GLU A 170 15.14 -9.70 3.43
C GLU A 170 15.03 -8.18 3.60
N GLY A 171 16.15 -7.47 3.80
CA GLY A 171 16.15 -6.02 3.95
C GLY A 171 15.83 -5.27 2.65
N ALA A 172 16.25 -5.78 1.49
CA ALA A 172 15.82 -5.23 0.20
C ALA A 172 14.32 -5.46 -0.05
N LEU A 173 13.81 -6.65 0.27
CA LEU A 173 12.37 -6.95 0.20
C LEU A 173 11.57 -6.04 1.13
N TYR A 174 12.05 -5.86 2.35
CA TYR A 174 11.44 -5.02 3.36
C TYR A 174 11.44 -3.53 2.96
N ARG A 175 12.53 -3.01 2.38
CA ARG A 175 12.57 -1.65 1.82
C ARG A 175 11.51 -1.48 0.73
N ARG A 176 11.43 -2.41 -0.22
CA ARG A 176 10.46 -2.37 -1.32
C ARG A 176 9.02 -2.34 -0.81
N HIS A 177 8.69 -3.19 0.16
CA HIS A 177 7.39 -3.21 0.82
C HIS A 177 7.08 -1.85 1.48
N LYS A 178 8.03 -1.31 2.24
CA LYS A 178 7.89 0.01 2.87
C LYS A 178 7.68 1.12 1.84
N LEU A 179 8.39 1.12 0.71
CA LEU A 179 8.17 2.08 -0.36
C LEU A 179 6.75 1.99 -0.95
N GLN A 180 6.29 0.79 -1.28
CA GLN A 180 4.94 0.58 -1.83
C GLN A 180 3.85 1.04 -0.86
N HIS A 181 4.04 0.76 0.43
CA HIS A 181 3.11 1.19 1.47
C HIS A 181 3.18 2.70 1.74
N GLN A 182 4.37 3.24 1.99
CA GLN A 182 4.56 4.64 2.40
C GLN A 182 4.41 5.64 1.26
N LEU A 183 4.67 5.22 0.02
CA LEU A 183 4.59 6.05 -1.18
C LEU A 183 3.76 5.34 -2.27
N PRO A 184 2.43 5.26 -2.11
CA PRO A 184 1.57 4.64 -3.11
C PRO A 184 1.64 5.39 -4.43
N HIS A 185 1.92 4.68 -5.53
CA HIS A 185 2.15 5.30 -6.84
C HIS A 185 0.96 6.13 -7.33
N HIS A 186 -0.25 5.59 -7.14
CA HIS A 186 -1.52 6.22 -7.48
C HIS A 186 -1.87 7.45 -6.63
N ASP A 187 -1.13 7.76 -5.57
CA ASP A 187 -1.31 9.02 -4.83
C ASP A 187 -0.51 10.17 -5.48
N SER A 188 0.47 9.84 -6.34
CA SER A 188 1.38 10.81 -6.98
C SER A 188 1.18 10.96 -8.49
N ASP A 189 0.56 9.97 -9.14
CA ASP A 189 0.26 9.98 -10.57
C ASP A 189 -1.18 9.59 -10.86
N ALA A 190 -1.89 10.51 -11.53
CA ALA A 190 -3.26 10.32 -11.95
C ALA A 190 -3.43 9.16 -12.94
N SER A 191 -2.42 8.83 -13.74
CA SER A 191 -2.50 7.70 -14.69
C SER A 191 -2.51 6.34 -13.98
N ALA A 192 -2.00 6.28 -12.75
CA ALA A 192 -2.02 5.09 -11.91
C ALA A 192 -3.27 4.98 -11.02
N ALA A 193 -4.08 6.05 -10.91
CA ALA A 193 -5.29 6.09 -10.11
C ALA A 193 -6.54 5.82 -10.96
N LYS A 194 -7.16 4.64 -10.77
CA LYS A 194 -8.35 4.25 -11.54
C LYS A 194 -9.62 4.95 -11.08
N SER A 195 -9.66 5.43 -9.83
CA SER A 195 -10.81 6.13 -9.26
C SER A 195 -11.03 7.53 -9.83
N LEU A 196 -10.01 8.13 -10.47
CA LEU A 196 -10.08 9.47 -11.05
C LEU A 196 -10.85 9.48 -12.38
N LYS A 197 -12.17 9.36 -12.27
CA LYS A 197 -13.08 9.26 -13.43
C LYS A 197 -13.40 10.63 -14.03
N THR A 198 -13.67 11.63 -13.20
CA THR A 198 -14.09 12.95 -13.65
C THR A 198 -12.91 13.91 -13.78
N GLU A 199 -13.07 14.94 -14.62
CA GLU A 199 -12.06 15.99 -14.76
C GLU A 199 -11.90 16.82 -13.48
N LEU A 200 -12.97 16.94 -12.69
CA LEU A 200 -12.93 17.60 -11.40
C LEU A 200 -12.02 16.84 -10.41
N ASP A 201 -12.17 15.50 -10.34
CA ASP A 201 -11.33 14.67 -9.47
C ASP A 201 -9.85 14.75 -9.88
N ARG A 202 -9.56 14.74 -11.19
CA ARG A 202 -8.19 14.92 -11.71
C ARG A 202 -7.60 16.26 -11.35
N LYS A 203 -8.40 17.33 -11.41
CA LYS A 203 -7.97 18.68 -11.03
C LYS A 203 -7.64 18.78 -9.54
N GLU A 204 -8.48 18.20 -8.68
CA GLU A 204 -8.21 18.15 -7.23
C GLU A 204 -6.97 17.30 -6.91
N HIS A 205 -6.82 16.14 -7.56
CA HIS A 205 -5.60 15.33 -7.46
C HIS A 205 -4.35 16.12 -7.89
N ALA A 206 -4.38 16.80 -9.04
CA ALA A 206 -3.25 17.60 -9.52
C ALA A 206 -2.88 18.72 -8.53
N LYS A 207 -3.88 19.39 -7.95
CA LYS A 207 -3.67 20.40 -6.91
C LYS A 207 -3.02 19.81 -5.66
N TYR A 208 -3.47 18.62 -5.23
CA TYR A 208 -2.88 17.89 -4.13
C TYR A 208 -1.41 17.56 -4.40
N VAL A 209 -1.11 16.95 -5.56
CA VAL A 209 0.25 16.59 -5.95
C VAL A 209 1.16 17.82 -6.00
N ASN A 210 0.73 18.92 -6.64
CA ASN A 210 1.53 20.14 -6.71
C ASN A 210 1.82 20.71 -5.31
N THR A 211 0.81 20.73 -4.43
CA THR A 211 0.99 21.17 -3.04
C THR A 211 1.99 20.29 -2.30
N VAL A 212 1.89 18.97 -2.50
CA VAL A 212 2.82 18.00 -1.91
C VAL A 212 4.25 18.30 -2.34
N LYS A 213 4.49 18.41 -3.65
CA LYS A 213 5.81 18.62 -4.25
C LYS A 213 6.45 19.92 -3.78
N GLU A 214 5.69 21.00 -3.74
CA GLU A 214 6.24 22.33 -3.49
C GLU A 214 6.44 22.65 -2.00
N LYS A 215 5.61 22.06 -1.12
CA LYS A 215 5.48 22.57 0.27
C LYS A 215 5.51 21.53 1.37
N ILE A 216 5.33 20.26 1.04
CA ILE A 216 5.11 19.22 2.06
C ILE A 216 6.22 18.19 2.06
N VAL A 217 6.63 17.73 0.88
CA VAL A 217 7.63 16.67 0.75
C VAL A 217 9.03 17.22 1.00
N GLY A 218 9.87 16.44 1.67
CA GLY A 218 11.28 16.73 1.87
C GLY A 218 12.11 15.46 1.91
N VAL A 219 13.43 15.62 1.80
CA VAL A 219 14.41 14.54 1.90
C VAL A 219 15.31 14.82 3.09
N GLY A 220 15.39 13.88 4.03
CA GLY A 220 16.26 13.97 5.18
C GLY A 220 17.71 13.94 4.73
N ARG A 221 18.52 14.85 5.26
CA ARG A 221 19.95 14.92 4.98
C ARG A 221 20.72 14.25 6.10
N LEU A 222 21.69 13.42 5.73
CA LEU A 222 22.62 12.83 6.68
C LEU A 222 23.72 13.82 7.03
N ILE A 223 24.03 13.90 8.31
CA ILE A 223 25.22 14.56 8.83
C ILE A 223 25.95 13.63 9.79
N GLU A 224 27.26 13.77 9.85
CA GLU A 224 28.02 13.30 10.99
C GLU A 224 27.93 14.35 12.10
N PHE A 225 27.46 13.94 13.27
CA PHE A 225 27.34 14.84 14.40
C PHE A 225 28.74 15.21 14.91
N SER A 226 29.01 16.51 14.94
CA SER A 226 30.22 17.09 15.50
C SER A 226 29.86 18.26 16.39
N GLU A 227 30.67 18.52 17.42
CA GLU A 227 30.47 19.63 18.36
C GLU A 227 30.39 21.00 17.63
N MET A 228 31.05 21.12 16.47
CA MET A 228 31.14 22.34 15.67
C MET A 228 29.91 22.64 14.79
N ASN A 229 29.02 21.67 14.56
CA ASN A 229 27.76 21.88 13.83
C ASN A 229 26.81 22.88 14.54
N THR A 230 27.10 23.23 15.79
CA THR A 230 26.32 24.14 16.65
C THR A 230 26.76 25.61 16.55
N LEU A 231 27.97 25.90 16.05
CA LEU A 231 28.54 27.25 16.06
C LEU A 231 28.20 28.08 14.82
N ASN A 232 27.82 27.44 13.71
CA ASN A 232 27.60 28.14 12.43
C ASN A 232 26.28 28.93 12.35
N ASP A 233 25.31 28.73 13.25
CA ASP A 233 24.04 29.48 13.27
C ASP A 233 24.01 30.67 14.24
N SER A 234 25.03 30.83 15.10
CA SER A 234 25.07 31.91 16.09
C SER A 234 25.64 33.24 15.57
N TRP A 235 26.11 33.32 14.32
CA TRP A 235 26.74 34.54 13.75
C TRP A 235 25.88 35.34 12.77
N LYS A 236 24.58 35.01 12.59
CA LYS A 236 23.70 35.84 11.74
C LYS A 236 22.87 36.91 12.46
N THR A 237 22.96 37.02 13.79
CA THR A 237 22.34 38.14 14.52
C THR A 237 23.16 38.52 15.74
N ALA A 238 24.12 39.43 15.58
CA ALA A 238 24.67 40.17 16.71
C ALA A 238 24.95 41.61 16.28
N GLU A 239 24.09 42.53 16.73
CA GLU A 239 24.46 43.93 16.85
C GLU A 239 25.46 44.11 18.01
N PRO A 240 26.40 45.06 17.93
CA PRO A 240 27.44 45.19 18.91
C PRO A 240 26.97 46.00 20.13
N GLY A 241 26.93 45.35 21.29
CA GLY A 241 27.08 46.04 22.57
C GLY A 241 26.17 45.54 23.69
N SER A 242 26.72 44.76 24.61
CA SER A 242 26.50 44.92 26.06
C SER A 242 27.33 43.88 26.83
N HIS A 243 28.23 44.36 27.68
CA HIS A 243 28.93 43.55 28.66
C HIS A 243 28.00 43.26 29.85
N GLY A 244 27.70 41.99 30.10
CA GLY A 244 27.05 41.52 31.31
C GLY A 244 27.62 40.18 31.74
N VAL A 245 28.46 40.19 32.78
CA VAL A 245 28.98 38.98 33.42
C VAL A 245 27.87 38.42 34.33
N GLY A 246 27.41 37.21 34.03
CA GLY A 246 26.46 36.45 34.85
C GLY A 246 26.67 34.96 34.65
N SER A 247 27.34 34.31 35.62
CA SER A 247 27.44 32.86 35.71
C SER A 247 26.11 32.28 36.19
N THR A 248 25.43 31.57 35.30
CA THR A 248 24.34 30.64 35.62
C THR A 248 24.44 29.47 34.64
N GLY A 249 24.44 28.24 35.16
CA GLY A 249 24.92 27.03 34.51
C GLY A 249 24.44 26.80 33.08
N LEU A 250 25.40 26.54 32.18
CA LEU A 250 25.14 25.98 30.86
C LEU A 250 24.53 24.59 31.04
N GLN A 251 23.22 24.46 30.78
CA GLN A 251 22.63 23.17 30.45
C GLN A 251 22.89 22.94 28.96
N ASP A 252 23.90 22.12 28.70
CA ASP A 252 24.40 21.73 27.39
C ASP A 252 23.36 20.89 26.63
N ASN A 253 22.37 21.54 26.02
CA ASN A 253 21.35 20.88 25.19
C ASN A 253 21.79 20.81 23.71
N TYR A 254 23.02 20.35 23.49
CA TYR A 254 23.61 20.28 22.15
C TYR A 254 23.37 18.89 21.56
N GLY A 255 22.56 18.85 20.50
CA GLY A 255 22.32 17.63 19.73
C GLY A 255 21.36 16.64 20.38
N GLU A 256 20.30 17.13 21.01
CA GLU A 256 19.21 16.28 21.52
C GLU A 256 18.35 15.74 20.36
N CYS A 257 18.11 14.43 20.35
CA CYS A 257 17.23 13.84 19.35
C CYS A 257 15.76 14.15 19.63
N GLN A 258 15.07 14.68 18.61
CA GLN A 258 13.68 15.14 18.71
C GLN A 258 12.64 14.05 19.06
N PHE A 259 12.95 12.77 18.84
CA PHE A 259 12.04 11.66 19.19
C PHE A 259 12.27 11.10 20.59
N CYS A 260 13.53 10.80 20.91
CA CYS A 260 13.87 10.01 22.09
C CYS A 260 14.44 10.84 23.22
N HIS A 261 14.68 12.14 22.99
CA HIS A 261 15.22 13.09 23.97
C HIS A 261 16.60 12.69 24.51
N LYS A 262 17.33 11.86 23.76
CA LYS A 262 18.71 11.46 24.08
C LYS A 262 19.68 12.25 23.22
N ASN A 263 20.81 12.62 23.80
CA ASN A 263 21.87 13.34 23.10
C ASN A 263 22.60 12.42 22.11
N LEU A 264 22.79 12.92 20.90
CA LEU A 264 23.67 12.29 19.91
C LEU A 264 25.12 12.38 20.38
N GLN A 265 25.89 11.32 20.10
CA GLN A 265 27.31 11.27 20.41
C GLN A 265 28.14 11.76 19.22
N VAL A 266 29.29 12.38 19.51
CA VAL A 266 30.22 12.84 18.46
C VAL A 266 30.63 11.66 17.56
N GLY A 267 30.50 11.86 16.25
CA GLY A 267 30.75 10.84 15.23
C GLY A 267 29.54 9.96 14.88
N GLU A 268 28.41 10.08 15.60
CA GLU A 268 27.15 9.42 15.21
C GLU A 268 26.55 10.07 13.96
N VAL A 269 25.76 9.27 13.23
CA VAL A 269 24.99 9.76 12.10
C VAL A 269 23.66 10.31 12.58
N ALA A 270 23.37 11.55 12.19
CA ALA A 270 22.10 12.20 12.43
C ALA A 270 21.35 12.43 11.12
N VAL A 271 20.02 12.47 11.21
CA VAL A 271 19.14 12.96 10.15
C VAL A 271 18.70 14.37 10.53
N VAL A 272 18.89 15.30 9.59
CA VAL A 272 18.36 16.68 9.67
C VAL A 272 17.41 16.92 8.51
N THR A 273 16.52 17.89 8.65
CA THR A 273 15.41 18.15 7.71
C THR A 273 15.43 19.60 7.24
N ASP A 274 14.91 19.87 6.05
CA ASP A 274 14.75 21.24 5.51
C ASP A 274 13.48 21.96 5.97
N HIS A 275 12.46 21.22 6.40
CA HIS A 275 11.16 21.76 6.81
C HIS A 275 11.04 22.06 8.32
N GLY A 276 11.75 21.29 9.15
CA GLY A 276 11.73 21.45 10.61
C GLY A 276 12.49 22.68 11.09
N SER A 277 12.53 22.86 12.40
CA SER A 277 13.40 23.87 12.99
C SER A 277 14.87 23.57 12.66
N PRO A 278 15.73 24.58 12.46
CA PRO A 278 17.13 24.37 12.07
C PRO A 278 17.95 23.48 13.02
N ASN A 279 17.55 23.44 14.30
CA ASN A 279 18.19 22.67 15.35
C ASN A 279 17.60 21.26 15.52
N GLU A 280 16.54 20.92 14.79
CA GLU A 280 15.92 19.60 14.89
C GLU A 280 16.82 18.55 14.25
N MET A 281 17.17 17.54 15.05
CA MET A 281 17.93 16.40 14.60
C MET A 281 17.41 15.10 15.20
N TRP A 282 17.68 14.02 14.48
CA TRP A 282 17.15 12.71 14.79
C TRP A 282 18.26 11.68 14.70
N HIS A 283 18.29 10.74 15.64
CA HIS A 283 18.99 9.49 15.36
C HIS A 283 18.37 8.83 14.12
N VAL A 284 19.19 8.12 13.34
CA VAL A 284 18.74 7.36 12.15
C VAL A 284 17.51 6.50 12.45
N ASN A 285 17.52 5.79 13.58
CA ASN A 285 16.42 4.92 13.98
C ASN A 285 15.21 5.66 14.57
N CYS A 286 15.33 6.95 14.87
CA CYS A 286 14.29 7.77 15.48
C CYS A 286 13.49 8.58 14.45
N PHE A 287 14.02 8.77 13.25
CA PHE A 287 13.34 9.49 12.18
C PHE A 287 12.20 8.64 11.58
N LYS A 288 10.98 8.84 12.10
CA LYS A 288 9.84 7.96 11.88
C LYS A 288 8.57 8.75 11.58
N CYS A 289 7.63 8.11 10.88
CA CYS A 289 6.29 8.64 10.72
C CYS A 289 5.56 8.67 12.07
N HIS A 290 4.91 9.80 12.39
CA HIS A 290 4.16 10.01 13.62
C HIS A 290 3.01 9.01 13.86
N ILE A 291 2.40 8.47 12.79
CA ILE A 291 1.24 7.58 12.89
C ILE A 291 1.63 6.12 13.04
N CYS A 292 2.46 5.58 12.11
CA CYS A 292 2.82 4.15 12.15
C CYS A 292 4.13 3.85 12.86
N ASN A 293 4.88 4.85 13.32
CA ASN A 293 6.22 4.69 13.91
C ASN A 293 7.22 3.92 13.03
N GLN A 294 6.94 3.78 11.73
CA GLN A 294 7.90 3.21 10.79
C GLN A 294 8.93 4.26 10.42
N ARG A 295 10.19 3.82 10.26
CA ARG A 295 11.26 4.66 9.70
C ARG A 295 10.84 5.19 8.34
N LEU A 296 11.08 6.46 8.12
CA LEU A 296 10.77 7.16 6.89
C LEU A 296 11.69 6.65 5.79
N VAL A 297 11.07 6.00 4.79
CA VAL A 297 11.80 5.25 3.77
C VAL A 297 12.62 6.20 2.90
N ASP A 298 13.86 5.81 2.59
CA ASP A 298 14.80 6.61 1.80
C ASP A 298 14.96 8.06 2.31
N LEU A 299 14.75 8.27 3.61
CA LEU A 299 14.75 9.57 4.26
C LEU A 299 13.66 10.52 3.75
N LEU A 300 12.67 10.04 2.98
CA LEU A 300 11.57 10.85 2.48
C LEU A 300 10.48 11.03 3.52
N TYR A 301 10.00 12.27 3.64
CA TYR A 301 8.98 12.63 4.61
C TYR A 301 8.03 13.68 4.06
N PHE A 302 6.90 13.77 4.75
CA PHE A 302 5.83 14.72 4.48
C PHE A 302 5.61 15.53 5.75
N TYR A 303 5.87 16.83 5.69
CA TYR A 303 5.83 17.71 6.84
C TYR A 303 4.54 18.54 6.85
N LYS A 304 3.84 18.54 7.99
CA LYS A 304 2.63 19.35 8.19
C LYS A 304 2.52 19.74 9.65
N ASN A 305 2.51 21.05 9.91
CA ASN A 305 2.26 21.65 11.23
C ASN A 305 3.20 21.09 12.33
N GLY A 306 4.50 21.00 12.06
CA GLY A 306 5.48 20.50 13.05
C GLY A 306 5.56 18.97 13.16
N VAL A 307 4.83 18.23 12.30
CA VAL A 307 4.76 16.77 12.38
C VAL A 307 5.20 16.14 11.07
N TYR A 308 5.96 15.04 11.19
CA TYR A 308 6.50 14.26 10.08
C TYR A 308 5.67 12.99 9.84
N TYR A 309 5.27 12.80 8.58
CA TYR A 309 4.46 11.68 8.12
C TYR A 309 5.16 10.94 6.98
N CYS A 310 4.83 9.65 6.80
CA CYS A 310 5.04 9.02 5.51
C CYS A 310 3.98 9.50 4.51
N GLY A 311 4.21 9.33 3.20
CA GLY A 311 3.30 9.81 2.16
C GLY A 311 1.88 9.28 2.31
N ARG A 312 1.74 8.01 2.68
CA ARG A 312 0.44 7.38 2.95
C ARG A 312 -0.33 8.09 4.06
N HIS A 313 0.24 8.21 5.27
CA HIS A 313 -0.45 8.84 6.39
C HIS A 313 -0.66 10.34 6.19
N PHE A 314 0.25 11.02 5.46
CA PHE A 314 -0.01 12.39 5.03
C PHE A 314 -1.25 12.43 4.13
N GLY A 315 -1.31 11.60 3.10
CA GLY A 315 -2.47 11.46 2.21
C GLY A 315 -3.77 11.21 2.97
N ASP A 316 -3.76 10.25 3.90
CA ASP A 316 -4.90 9.89 4.74
C ASP A 316 -5.35 11.05 5.66
N SER A 317 -4.43 11.95 6.01
CA SER A 317 -4.73 13.16 6.80
C SER A 317 -5.36 14.31 5.98
N VAL A 318 -5.39 14.17 4.65
CA VAL A 318 -5.86 15.21 3.72
C VAL A 318 -7.11 14.75 2.98
N TYR A 319 -7.12 13.50 2.49
CA TYR A 319 -8.25 12.91 1.78
C TYR A 319 -8.61 11.54 2.38
N PRO A 320 -9.90 11.17 2.41
CA PRO A 320 -10.29 9.84 2.84
C PRO A 320 -9.74 8.80 1.84
N ARG A 321 -9.25 7.66 2.35
CA ARG A 321 -8.79 6.55 1.51
C ARG A 321 -9.86 5.48 1.39
N CYS A 322 -10.09 5.01 0.16
CA CYS A 322 -11.03 3.95 -0.10
C CYS A 322 -10.52 2.60 0.42
N SER A 323 -11.25 1.97 1.33
CA SER A 323 -10.90 0.65 1.89
C SER A 323 -10.98 -0.51 0.89
N GLY A 324 -11.61 -0.30 -0.27
CA GLY A 324 -11.70 -1.28 -1.33
C GLY A 324 -10.53 -1.25 -2.33
N CYS A 325 -10.21 -0.06 -2.86
CA CYS A 325 -9.17 0.10 -3.89
C CYS A 325 -7.86 0.72 -3.38
N ASP A 326 -7.78 1.10 -2.11
CA ASP A 326 -6.60 1.73 -1.48
C ASP A 326 -6.17 3.08 -2.10
N GLU A 327 -7.05 3.73 -2.87
CA GLU A 327 -6.82 5.05 -3.49
C GLU A 327 -7.46 6.16 -2.66
N LEU A 328 -6.84 7.34 -2.64
CA LEU A 328 -7.44 8.54 -2.08
C LEU A 328 -8.72 8.92 -2.85
N ILE A 329 -9.74 9.34 -2.12
CA ILE A 329 -11.05 9.73 -2.65
C ILE A 329 -11.05 11.25 -2.81
N PHE A 330 -10.86 11.72 -4.04
CA PHE A 330 -10.96 13.14 -4.39
C PHE A 330 -12.39 13.59 -4.70
N SER A 331 -13.28 12.64 -4.95
CA SER A 331 -14.69 12.94 -5.19
C SER A 331 -15.35 13.50 -3.95
N LYS A 332 -16.29 14.43 -4.15
CA LYS A 332 -17.09 15.02 -3.06
C LYS A 332 -18.05 14.01 -2.44
N GLU A 333 -18.50 13.04 -3.22
CA GLU A 333 -19.47 12.04 -2.80
C GLU A 333 -18.78 10.68 -2.66
N TYR A 334 -18.97 10.06 -1.49
CA TYR A 334 -18.43 8.74 -1.18
C TYR A 334 -19.28 8.08 -0.11
N THR A 335 -19.12 6.77 0.06
CA THR A 335 -19.82 6.02 1.10
C THR A 335 -18.94 5.91 2.33
N PHE A 336 -19.49 6.23 3.50
CA PHE A 336 -18.90 5.92 4.80
C PHE A 336 -19.70 4.79 5.45
N ALA A 337 -19.04 3.66 5.69
CA ALA A 337 -19.66 2.46 6.23
C ALA A 337 -18.60 1.61 6.97
N GLU A 338 -18.97 1.00 8.09
CA GLU A 338 -18.06 0.17 8.92
C GLU A 338 -16.78 0.93 9.33
N ASP A 339 -16.94 2.20 9.73
CA ASP A 339 -15.85 3.14 10.07
C ASP A 339 -14.79 3.31 8.97
N LYS A 340 -15.18 3.06 7.72
CA LYS A 340 -14.33 3.07 6.54
C LYS A 340 -14.95 3.92 5.44
N SER A 341 -14.08 4.56 4.66
CA SER A 341 -14.47 5.32 3.48
C SER A 341 -14.35 4.45 2.22
N TRP A 342 -15.27 4.65 1.29
CA TRP A 342 -15.37 3.88 0.05
C TRP A 342 -15.80 4.78 -1.10
N HIS A 343 -15.17 4.63 -2.27
CA HIS A 343 -15.81 5.13 -3.50
C HIS A 343 -17.19 4.46 -3.66
N LEU A 344 -18.15 5.15 -4.26
CA LEU A 344 -19.52 4.62 -4.46
C LEU A 344 -19.52 3.25 -5.16
N ASP A 345 -18.66 3.10 -6.18
CA ASP A 345 -18.51 1.85 -6.94
C ASP A 345 -17.77 0.74 -6.20
N HIS A 346 -17.21 1.02 -5.03
CA HIS A 346 -16.34 0.10 -4.29
C HIS A 346 -16.97 -0.38 -2.98
N PHE A 347 -18.13 0.15 -2.59
CA PHE A 347 -18.95 -0.42 -1.53
C PHE A 347 -20.06 -1.27 -2.15
N CYS A 348 -19.72 -2.51 -2.49
CA CYS A 348 -20.58 -3.42 -3.24
C CYS A 348 -20.77 -4.77 -2.55
N CYS A 349 -21.92 -5.40 -2.78
CA CYS A 349 -22.23 -6.73 -2.32
C CYS A 349 -21.17 -7.73 -2.79
N PHE A 350 -20.57 -8.47 -1.86
CA PHE A 350 -19.60 -9.51 -2.20
C PHE A 350 -20.23 -10.65 -3.03
N GLY A 351 -21.54 -10.83 -2.95
CA GLY A 351 -22.24 -11.89 -3.67
C GLY A 351 -22.62 -11.57 -5.13
N CYS A 352 -22.90 -10.32 -5.45
CA CYS A 352 -23.45 -9.92 -6.75
C CYS A 352 -22.94 -8.58 -7.28
N ASP A 353 -21.97 -7.95 -6.61
CA ASP A 353 -21.38 -6.65 -6.95
C ASP A 353 -22.36 -5.46 -7.03
N MET A 354 -23.60 -5.62 -6.58
CA MET A 354 -24.55 -4.51 -6.43
C MET A 354 -24.00 -3.46 -5.45
N GLN A 355 -24.00 -2.19 -5.84
CA GLN A 355 -23.66 -1.07 -4.98
C GLN A 355 -24.57 -1.02 -3.76
N LEU A 356 -23.96 -0.86 -2.59
CA LEU A 356 -24.65 -0.90 -1.29
C LEU A 356 -24.82 0.49 -0.67
N GLY A 357 -24.21 1.53 -1.24
CA GLY A 357 -24.40 2.91 -0.77
C GLY A 357 -25.89 3.28 -0.75
N GLY A 358 -26.40 3.68 0.41
CA GLY A 358 -27.83 4.00 0.59
C GLY A 358 -28.78 2.79 0.65
N HIS A 359 -28.27 1.56 0.54
CA HIS A 359 -29.07 0.33 0.61
C HIS A 359 -28.82 -0.45 1.90
N ARG A 360 -29.81 -1.25 2.32
CA ARG A 360 -29.64 -2.18 3.45
C ARG A 360 -28.66 -3.30 3.07
N TYR A 361 -27.63 -3.48 3.89
CA TYR A 361 -26.64 -4.55 3.74
C TYR A 361 -26.42 -5.28 5.07
N MET A 362 -25.74 -6.42 4.99
CA MET A 362 -25.40 -7.28 6.13
C MET A 362 -23.93 -7.68 6.04
N MET A 363 -23.21 -7.53 7.15
CA MET A 363 -21.83 -7.98 7.27
C MET A 363 -21.78 -9.47 7.62
N LYS A 364 -20.93 -10.22 6.92
CA LYS A 364 -20.59 -11.60 7.26
C LYS A 364 -19.12 -11.82 6.97
N ASP A 365 -18.35 -12.21 7.98
CA ASP A 365 -16.91 -12.47 7.88
C ASP A 365 -16.16 -11.29 7.23
N GLU A 366 -16.45 -10.06 7.72
CA GLU A 366 -15.94 -8.76 7.22
C GLU A 366 -16.34 -8.39 5.78
N GLN A 367 -17.22 -9.15 5.15
CA GLN A 367 -17.69 -8.90 3.79
C GLN A 367 -19.13 -8.37 3.79
N PRO A 368 -19.43 -7.29 3.04
CA PRO A 368 -20.77 -6.75 2.96
C PRO A 368 -21.61 -7.50 1.91
N TYR A 369 -22.83 -7.88 2.27
CA TYR A 369 -23.79 -8.53 1.37
C TYR A 369 -25.08 -7.71 1.28
N CYS A 370 -25.65 -7.60 0.08
CA CYS A 370 -27.02 -7.11 -0.05
C CYS A 370 -27.99 -8.07 0.66
N PHE A 371 -29.16 -7.57 1.06
CA PHE A 371 -30.15 -8.38 1.77
C PHE A 371 -30.47 -9.69 1.03
N ASN A 372 -30.67 -9.65 -0.28
CA ASN A 372 -31.03 -10.84 -1.08
C ASN A 372 -29.92 -11.89 -1.07
N CYS A 373 -28.67 -11.51 -1.36
CA CYS A 373 -27.54 -12.44 -1.33
C CYS A 373 -27.32 -13.01 0.08
N TYR A 374 -27.50 -12.19 1.12
CA TYR A 374 -27.42 -12.67 2.50
C TYR A 374 -28.51 -13.71 2.79
N MET A 375 -29.76 -13.41 2.41
CA MET A 375 -30.87 -14.37 2.56
C MET A 375 -30.60 -15.66 1.79
N GLU A 376 -30.10 -15.58 0.57
CA GLU A 376 -29.82 -16.75 -0.25
C GLU A 376 -28.72 -17.64 0.32
N ARG A 377 -27.60 -17.06 0.74
CA ARG A 377 -26.36 -17.79 1.06
C ARG A 377 -26.13 -18.03 2.55
N HIS A 378 -26.65 -17.16 3.41
CA HIS A 378 -26.26 -17.11 4.82
C HIS A 378 -27.43 -17.24 5.80
N ALA A 379 -28.65 -16.83 5.41
CA ALA A 379 -29.79 -16.93 6.30
C ALA A 379 -30.10 -18.37 6.69
N LYS A 380 -30.45 -18.55 7.96
CA LYS A 380 -30.80 -19.85 8.53
C LYS A 380 -32.25 -20.18 8.21
N THR A 381 -32.55 -21.45 7.97
CA THR A 381 -33.91 -21.90 7.73
C THR A 381 -34.58 -22.30 9.04
N CYS A 382 -35.77 -21.76 9.30
CA CYS A 382 -36.57 -22.16 10.45
C CYS A 382 -36.98 -23.63 10.31
N ARG A 383 -36.69 -24.45 11.32
CA ARG A 383 -37.00 -25.87 11.29
C ARG A 383 -38.49 -26.17 11.31
N PHE A 384 -39.30 -25.29 11.89
CA PHE A 384 -40.74 -25.50 11.99
C PHE A 384 -41.49 -25.12 10.70
N CYS A 385 -41.30 -23.90 10.18
CA CYS A 385 -42.05 -23.41 9.02
C CYS A 385 -41.29 -23.52 7.70
N LEU A 386 -40.01 -23.94 7.73
CA LEU A 386 -39.14 -24.09 6.57
C LEU A 386 -38.84 -22.79 5.79
N ILE A 387 -39.22 -21.63 6.34
CA ILE A 387 -38.91 -20.30 5.80
C ILE A 387 -37.59 -19.81 6.36
N LYS A 388 -36.81 -19.10 5.55
CA LYS A 388 -35.56 -18.46 5.97
C LYS A 388 -35.83 -17.33 6.96
N ILE A 389 -35.08 -17.35 8.06
CA ILE A 389 -35.11 -16.34 9.11
C ILE A 389 -34.27 -15.16 8.66
N ALA A 390 -34.89 -13.98 8.55
CA ALA A 390 -34.20 -12.78 8.17
C ALA A 390 -33.22 -12.30 9.26
N PRO A 391 -32.10 -11.65 8.90
CA PRO A 391 -31.09 -11.16 9.86
C PRO A 391 -31.63 -10.21 10.94
N ASP A 392 -32.69 -9.45 10.62
CA ASP A 392 -33.41 -8.55 11.54
C ASP A 392 -34.45 -9.27 12.41
N GLN A 393 -34.74 -10.54 12.14
CA GLN A 393 -35.63 -11.35 12.96
C GLN A 393 -34.87 -12.05 14.09
N GLN A 394 -35.44 -12.00 15.28
CA GLN A 394 -34.94 -12.79 16.40
C GLN A 394 -35.10 -14.29 16.10
N ARG A 395 -34.09 -15.08 16.50
CA ARG A 395 -34.08 -16.53 16.30
C ARG A 395 -33.60 -17.26 17.53
N ILE A 396 -34.09 -18.49 17.69
CA ILE A 396 -33.55 -19.45 18.64
C ILE A 396 -32.66 -20.41 17.87
N SER A 397 -31.45 -20.64 18.37
CA SER A 397 -30.48 -21.55 17.74
C SER A 397 -30.01 -22.59 18.77
N LEU A 398 -30.07 -23.87 18.40
CA LEU A 398 -29.53 -24.98 19.17
C LEU A 398 -28.75 -25.90 18.24
N LYS A 399 -27.41 -25.90 18.37
CA LYS A 399 -26.52 -26.55 17.39
C LYS A 399 -26.83 -26.04 15.98
N ASP A 400 -27.15 -26.92 15.04
CA ASP A 400 -27.48 -26.59 13.64
C ASP A 400 -28.97 -26.34 13.40
N LEU A 401 -29.80 -26.39 14.45
CA LEU A 401 -31.24 -26.16 14.36
C LEU A 401 -31.58 -24.71 14.72
N HIS A 402 -32.47 -24.12 13.92
CA HIS A 402 -32.87 -22.74 14.06
C HIS A 402 -34.39 -22.61 13.98
N TRP A 403 -34.98 -21.69 14.74
CA TRP A 403 -36.40 -21.36 14.69
C TRP A 403 -36.60 -19.86 14.77
N HIS A 404 -37.66 -19.32 14.15
CA HIS A 404 -38.09 -17.96 14.46
C HIS A 404 -38.40 -17.87 15.95
N ALA A 405 -37.97 -16.80 16.61
CA ALA A 405 -38.29 -16.52 18.01
C ALA A 405 -39.70 -15.92 18.11
N GLY A 406 -40.71 -16.71 17.74
CA GLY A 406 -42.12 -16.35 17.78
C GLY A 406 -43.01 -17.54 18.07
N ASP A 407 -44.25 -17.26 18.50
CA ASP A 407 -45.22 -18.23 18.97
C ASP A 407 -45.59 -19.29 17.92
N ASP A 408 -45.50 -18.94 16.64
CA ASP A 408 -45.84 -19.84 15.54
C ASP A 408 -44.80 -20.93 15.27
N CYS A 409 -43.53 -20.66 15.61
CA CYS A 409 -42.41 -21.49 15.16
C CYS A 409 -41.72 -22.24 16.30
N PHE A 410 -41.59 -21.63 17.49
CA PHE A 410 -40.90 -22.27 18.60
C PHE A 410 -41.91 -22.80 19.63
N ARG A 411 -42.52 -23.94 19.29
CA ARG A 411 -43.59 -24.57 20.05
C ARG A 411 -43.46 -26.08 20.13
N CYS A 412 -44.01 -26.67 21.18
CA CYS A 412 -44.01 -28.11 21.42
C CYS A 412 -44.64 -28.84 20.21
N ARG A 413 -43.93 -29.83 19.65
CA ARG A 413 -44.39 -30.58 18.49
C ARG A 413 -45.68 -31.37 18.73
N TYR A 414 -45.94 -31.75 19.98
CA TYR A 414 -47.11 -32.54 20.36
C TYR A 414 -48.32 -31.68 20.73
N CYS A 415 -48.17 -30.73 21.66
CA CYS A 415 -49.29 -29.96 22.21
C CYS A 415 -49.35 -28.50 21.74
N SER A 416 -48.46 -28.07 20.85
CA SER A 416 -48.37 -26.71 20.31
C SER A 416 -48.12 -25.59 21.33
N LYS A 417 -47.84 -25.92 22.60
CA LYS A 417 -47.45 -24.94 23.63
C LYS A 417 -46.20 -24.18 23.19
N VAL A 418 -46.26 -22.85 23.17
CA VAL A 418 -45.11 -21.98 22.90
C VAL A 418 -44.02 -22.21 23.94
N LEU A 419 -42.77 -22.32 23.46
CA LEU A 419 -41.61 -22.68 24.27
C LEU A 419 -40.65 -21.50 24.50
N LEU A 420 -40.97 -20.31 24.00
CA LEU A 420 -40.20 -19.10 24.27
C LEU A 420 -40.06 -18.87 25.78
N ASN A 421 -38.82 -18.75 26.25
CA ASN A 421 -38.48 -18.60 27.67
C ASN A 421 -38.99 -19.74 28.59
N GLN A 422 -39.30 -20.92 28.04
CA GLN A 422 -39.71 -22.10 28.79
C GLN A 422 -38.61 -23.17 28.77
N ARG A 423 -38.66 -24.11 29.72
CA ARG A 423 -37.86 -25.34 29.63
C ARG A 423 -38.43 -26.24 28.54
N PHE A 424 -37.55 -26.85 27.75
CA PHE A 424 -37.92 -27.76 26.68
C PHE A 424 -36.92 -28.90 26.54
N ILE A 425 -37.34 -29.95 25.82
CA ILE A 425 -36.53 -31.12 25.48
C ILE A 425 -36.41 -31.20 23.96
N VAL A 426 -35.21 -31.48 23.45
CA VAL A 426 -35.00 -31.71 22.01
C VAL A 426 -34.72 -33.18 21.74
N LYS A 427 -35.46 -33.77 20.80
CA LYS A 427 -35.23 -35.15 20.34
C LYS A 427 -35.63 -35.27 18.87
N ASN A 428 -34.78 -35.89 18.06
CA ASN A 428 -34.99 -36.08 16.62
C ASN A 428 -35.30 -34.74 15.90
N GLU A 429 -34.55 -33.69 16.23
CA GLU A 429 -34.71 -32.34 15.68
C GLU A 429 -36.04 -31.62 16.01
N GLU A 430 -36.88 -32.22 16.84
CA GLU A 430 -38.14 -31.66 17.33
C GLU A 430 -38.04 -31.19 18.79
N VAL A 431 -38.86 -30.22 19.17
CA VAL A 431 -38.89 -29.60 20.51
C VAL A 431 -40.16 -29.96 21.28
N PHE A 432 -40.04 -30.25 22.58
CA PHE A 432 -41.15 -30.69 23.44
C PHE A 432 -41.17 -29.94 24.77
N CYS A 433 -42.36 -29.61 25.29
CA CYS A 433 -42.51 -28.93 26.59
C CYS A 433 -42.28 -29.85 27.80
N SER A 434 -42.44 -31.16 27.64
CA SER A 434 -42.34 -32.13 28.74
C SER A 434 -41.93 -33.52 28.24
N SER A 435 -41.49 -34.38 29.17
CA SER A 435 -41.16 -35.79 28.89
C SER A 435 -42.38 -36.61 28.45
N GLU A 436 -43.58 -36.22 28.88
CA GLU A 436 -44.86 -36.79 28.45
C GLU A 436 -45.13 -36.48 26.98
N CYS A 437 -45.11 -35.21 26.58
CA CYS A 437 -45.27 -34.81 25.18
C CYS A 437 -44.24 -35.47 24.25
N LYS A 438 -42.99 -35.61 24.72
CA LYS A 438 -41.95 -36.35 23.99
C LYS A 438 -42.31 -37.82 23.81
N ARG A 439 -42.80 -38.49 24.86
CA ARG A 439 -43.18 -39.92 24.79
C ARG A 439 -44.38 -40.12 23.87
N SER A 440 -45.42 -39.29 23.99
CA SER A 440 -46.64 -39.40 23.19
C SER A 440 -46.43 -39.12 21.70
N PHE A 441 -45.36 -38.41 21.33
CA PHE A 441 -44.99 -38.21 19.92
C PHE A 441 -44.15 -39.35 19.35
N LEU A 442 -43.43 -40.09 20.20
CA LEU A 442 -42.53 -41.18 19.79
C LEU A 442 -43.19 -42.57 19.92
N ALA A 443 -44.34 -42.64 20.57
CA ALA A 443 -45.23 -43.80 20.61
C ALA A 443 -46.12 -43.78 19.37
#